data_AF-A0A8T4D592-F1
#
_entry.id   AF-A0A8T4D592-F1
#
_cell.length_a   1.000
_cell.length_b   1.000
_cell.length_c   1.000
_cell.angle_alpha   90.00
_cell.angle_beta   90.00
_cell.angle_gamma   90.00
#
_symmetry.space_group_name_H-M   'P 1'
#
loop_
_entity.id
_entity.type
_entity.pdbx_description
1 polymer ?
#
loop_
_entity_poly.entity_id
_entity_poly.type
_entity_poly.pdbx_seq_one_letter_code
_entity_poly.pdbx_strand_id
1 'polypeptide(L)'
;FKSAEGSTTFYSVDACRTIPALLKAYELTSNAAYLNSAKLAGATFLYNMQHKPSPLGVHDRYYGGFARAVTLSDEWQGQMDVECLYALIALKTLCESDPSNKDKYEPMMLDAIGFYREGLEGFYVYYDPPPSGDNQWHRTGLDDSTVFDDSLAYALIGVYDNGGWSPTVQKAYAFLNAISASTQYPAYNPAVCWAGYINVAARAPACDYYDNVTSGILSQIRRDHDKSAYEFSVKIISEHAGEFMFWGAKHADYSFVENKQAMATVCWIAQLLLSYEAPVTRFTQILNSKGENLTLHPIKEAGERTAYGEPVDVKAIVLPAKTEELLLEPGYVTGDYLSLHVFAPLRRRDKVRRNGEDYEILSVQEFTFKGETAFRKVACRRLITQ
;
A
#
# COMPACT_ATOMS: atom_id res chain seq x y z
N PHE A 1 21.37 -12.44 -9.02
CA PHE A 1 20.04 -12.10 -8.48
C PHE A 1 19.29 -13.37 -8.09
N LYS A 2 19.95 -14.26 -7.33
CA LYS A 2 19.31 -15.48 -6.84
C LYS A 2 18.29 -15.07 -5.78
N SER A 3 17.13 -15.72 -5.74
CA SER A 3 16.11 -15.40 -4.72
C SER A 3 16.54 -15.71 -3.29
N ALA A 4 17.53 -16.57 -3.11
CA ALA A 4 18.20 -16.86 -1.84
C ALA A 4 19.61 -17.42 -2.10
N GLU A 5 20.47 -17.48 -1.08
CA GLU A 5 21.86 -17.96 -1.18
C GLU A 5 21.96 -19.37 -1.82
N GLY A 6 21.04 -20.27 -1.44
CA GLY A 6 20.93 -21.62 -1.99
C GLY A 6 20.01 -21.77 -3.21
N SER A 7 19.38 -20.68 -3.69
CA SER A 7 18.42 -20.76 -4.80
C SER A 7 19.13 -20.98 -6.13
N THR A 8 18.53 -21.81 -6.98
CA THR A 8 18.91 -22.00 -8.38
C THR A 8 18.05 -21.17 -9.34
N THR A 9 17.10 -20.40 -8.80
CA THR A 9 16.12 -19.62 -9.55
C THR A 9 16.40 -18.12 -9.40
N PHE A 10 16.30 -17.40 -10.52
CA PHE A 10 16.55 -15.97 -10.64
C PHE A 10 15.27 -15.29 -11.11
N TYR A 11 14.70 -14.43 -10.28
CA TYR A 11 13.44 -13.75 -10.58
C TYR A 11 13.70 -12.35 -11.16
N SER A 12 12.85 -11.94 -12.09
CA SER A 12 12.86 -10.57 -12.63
C SER A 12 12.64 -9.55 -11.53
N VAL A 13 11.64 -9.76 -10.67
CA VAL A 13 11.33 -8.83 -9.56
C VAL A 13 12.51 -8.60 -8.61
N ASP A 14 13.31 -9.63 -8.33
CA ASP A 14 14.49 -9.51 -7.48
C ASP A 14 15.54 -8.61 -8.12
N ALA A 15 15.73 -8.71 -9.44
CA ALA A 15 16.61 -7.80 -10.17
C ALA A 15 16.05 -6.37 -10.15
N CYS A 16 14.74 -6.19 -10.36
CA CYS A 16 14.07 -4.89 -10.27
C CYS A 16 14.30 -4.21 -8.91
N ARG A 17 14.19 -4.96 -7.81
CA ARG A 17 14.38 -4.46 -6.44
C ARG A 17 15.85 -4.22 -6.08
N THR A 18 16.76 -5.01 -6.62
CA THR A 18 18.19 -4.95 -6.26
C THR A 18 18.91 -3.79 -6.93
N ILE A 19 18.54 -3.41 -8.16
CA ILE A 19 19.22 -2.34 -8.92
C ILE A 19 19.28 -1.01 -8.16
N PRO A 20 18.17 -0.44 -7.63
CA PRO A 20 18.22 0.83 -6.91
C PRO A 20 19.16 0.76 -5.68
N ALA A 21 19.14 -0.35 -4.95
CA ALA A 21 20.01 -0.55 -3.79
C ALA A 21 21.49 -0.61 -4.18
N LEU A 22 21.83 -1.30 -5.28
CA LEU A 22 23.20 -1.34 -5.80
C LEU A 22 23.68 0.05 -6.24
N LEU A 23 22.83 0.81 -6.95
CA LEU A 23 23.17 2.17 -7.36
C LEU A 23 23.37 3.09 -6.16
N LYS A 24 22.54 2.96 -5.11
CA LYS A 24 22.74 3.71 -3.87
C LYS A 24 24.02 3.32 -3.14
N ALA A 25 24.35 2.02 -3.09
CA ALA A 25 25.60 1.55 -2.52
C ALA A 25 26.82 2.08 -3.30
N TYR A 26 26.72 2.15 -4.63
CA TYR A 26 27.75 2.79 -5.45
C TYR A 26 27.91 4.28 -5.12
N GLU A 27 26.81 5.04 -5.04
CA GLU A 27 26.84 6.46 -4.67
C GLU A 27 27.54 6.69 -3.33
N LEU A 28 27.25 5.85 -2.33
CA LEU A 28 27.79 5.98 -0.97
C LEU A 28 29.25 5.52 -0.83
N THR A 29 29.70 4.57 -1.65
CA THR A 29 31.01 3.90 -1.46
C THR A 29 32.00 4.14 -2.59
N SER A 30 31.53 4.65 -3.74
CA SER A 30 32.28 4.70 -5.00
C SER A 30 32.82 3.35 -5.49
N ASN A 31 32.35 2.22 -4.93
CA ASN A 31 32.80 0.89 -5.34
C ASN A 31 32.14 0.47 -6.67
N ALA A 32 32.93 0.47 -7.75
CA ALA A 32 32.47 0.16 -9.10
C ALA A 32 31.83 -1.24 -9.25
N ALA A 33 32.10 -2.18 -8.34
CA ALA A 33 31.47 -3.50 -8.36
C ALA A 33 29.94 -3.41 -8.24
N TYR A 34 29.43 -2.46 -7.44
CA TYR A 34 27.98 -2.25 -7.30
C TYR A 34 27.35 -1.72 -8.58
N LEU A 35 27.96 -0.70 -9.19
CA LEU A 35 27.51 -0.17 -10.47
C LEU A 35 27.55 -1.25 -11.57
N ASN A 36 28.65 -1.99 -11.69
CA ASN A 36 28.78 -3.06 -12.69
C ASN A 36 27.71 -4.15 -12.50
N SER A 37 27.39 -4.49 -11.25
CA SER A 37 26.32 -5.45 -10.93
C SER A 37 24.94 -4.90 -11.31
N ALA A 38 24.67 -3.61 -11.07
CA ALA A 38 23.42 -2.96 -11.48
C ALA A 38 23.27 -2.95 -13.01
N LYS A 39 24.35 -2.64 -13.75
CA LYS A 39 24.36 -2.71 -15.22
C LYS A 39 24.09 -4.13 -15.73
N LEU A 40 24.71 -5.14 -15.12
CA LEU A 40 24.45 -6.54 -15.47
C LEU A 40 22.98 -6.93 -15.24
N ALA A 41 22.39 -6.47 -14.14
CA ALA A 41 20.98 -6.68 -13.84
C ALA A 41 20.06 -6.07 -14.89
N GLY A 42 20.28 -4.81 -15.25
CA GLY A 42 19.44 -4.08 -16.20
C GLY A 42 19.70 -4.46 -17.65
N ALA A 43 20.91 -4.17 -18.14
CA ALA A 43 21.24 -4.22 -19.57
C ALA A 43 21.36 -5.63 -20.15
N THR A 44 21.50 -6.63 -19.28
CA THR A 44 21.66 -8.03 -19.67
C THR A 44 20.53 -8.87 -19.12
N PHE A 45 20.39 -8.97 -17.79
CA PHE A 45 19.42 -9.90 -17.20
C PHE A 45 17.98 -9.49 -17.51
N LEU A 46 17.50 -8.33 -17.04
CA LEU A 46 16.13 -7.87 -17.32
C LEU A 46 15.85 -7.72 -18.82
N TYR A 47 16.83 -7.23 -19.59
CA TYR A 47 16.70 -7.18 -21.05
C TYR A 47 16.40 -8.57 -21.64
N ASN A 48 17.14 -9.60 -21.22
CA ASN A 48 16.89 -10.98 -21.65
C ASN A 48 15.56 -11.51 -21.12
N MET A 49 15.19 -11.21 -19.88
CA MET A 49 13.90 -11.62 -19.30
C MET A 49 12.71 -11.07 -20.10
N GLN A 50 12.87 -9.93 -20.77
CA GLN A 50 11.84 -9.33 -21.62
C GLN A 50 11.89 -9.87 -23.07
N HIS A 51 13.09 -10.07 -23.64
CA HIS A 51 13.26 -10.30 -25.09
C HIS A 51 13.54 -11.74 -25.52
N LYS A 52 14.10 -12.59 -24.65
CA LYS A 52 14.45 -13.98 -24.97
C LYS A 52 13.31 -14.99 -24.92
N PRO A 53 12.27 -14.85 -24.07
CA PRO A 53 11.20 -15.83 -24.00
C PRO A 53 10.56 -16.15 -25.35
N SER A 54 10.30 -15.14 -26.19
CA SER A 54 9.69 -15.36 -27.51
C SER A 54 10.60 -16.12 -28.50
N PRO A 55 11.87 -15.70 -28.73
CA PRO A 55 12.83 -16.47 -29.54
C PRO A 55 13.07 -17.92 -29.06
N LEU A 56 12.91 -18.17 -27.76
CA LEU A 56 13.08 -19.49 -27.17
C LEU A 56 11.81 -20.35 -27.18
N GLY A 57 10.68 -19.81 -27.67
CA GLY A 57 9.39 -20.50 -27.68
C GLY A 57 8.75 -20.65 -26.30
N VAL A 58 9.27 -19.94 -25.28
CA VAL A 58 8.66 -19.84 -23.94
C VAL A 58 7.41 -18.96 -24.02
N HIS A 59 7.46 -17.90 -24.82
CA HIS A 59 6.30 -17.11 -25.22
C HIS A 59 6.06 -17.30 -26.73
N ASP A 60 4.81 -17.25 -27.17
CA ASP A 60 4.45 -17.31 -28.59
C ASP A 60 4.84 -16.04 -29.36
N ARG A 61 4.93 -14.91 -28.66
CA ARG A 61 5.33 -13.60 -29.21
C ARG A 61 5.96 -12.72 -28.13
N TYR A 62 6.52 -11.60 -28.56
CA TYR A 62 6.99 -10.56 -27.66
C TYR A 62 5.79 -9.75 -27.12
N TYR A 63 5.68 -9.68 -25.79
CA TYR A 63 4.58 -8.99 -25.10
C TYR A 63 4.99 -7.64 -24.49
N GLY A 64 6.27 -7.43 -24.21
CA GLY A 64 6.78 -6.25 -23.50
C GLY A 64 6.88 -6.42 -21.97
N GLY A 65 6.37 -7.52 -21.41
CA GLY A 65 6.61 -7.89 -20.01
C GLY A 65 7.88 -8.71 -19.80
N PHE A 66 8.32 -8.82 -18.54
CA PHE A 66 9.44 -9.66 -18.12
C PHE A 66 8.91 -11.04 -17.71
N ALA A 67 9.51 -12.11 -18.23
CA ALA A 67 9.28 -13.45 -17.70
C ALA A 67 9.60 -13.50 -16.19
N ARG A 68 8.85 -14.29 -15.43
CA ARG A 68 8.91 -14.35 -13.96
C ARG A 68 10.30 -14.73 -13.49
N ALA A 69 10.83 -15.82 -14.02
CA ALA A 69 12.10 -16.37 -13.59
C ALA A 69 12.78 -17.27 -14.62
N VAL A 70 14.07 -17.52 -14.39
CA VAL A 70 14.87 -18.54 -15.08
C VAL A 70 15.75 -19.27 -14.07
N THR A 71 16.05 -20.55 -14.30
CA THR A 71 16.94 -21.34 -13.44
C THR A 71 18.37 -21.42 -13.97
N LEU A 72 19.30 -21.96 -13.17
CA LEU A 72 20.66 -22.30 -13.62
C LEU A 72 20.70 -23.36 -14.74
N SER A 73 19.63 -24.14 -14.93
CA SER A 73 19.48 -25.12 -16.01
C SER A 73 18.79 -24.54 -17.25
N ASP A 74 18.65 -23.20 -17.32
CA ASP A 74 17.92 -22.49 -18.38
C ASP A 74 16.44 -22.90 -18.49
N GLU A 75 15.82 -23.31 -17.38
CA GLU A 75 14.37 -23.54 -17.31
C GLU A 75 13.65 -22.21 -17.04
N TRP A 76 12.73 -21.84 -17.92
CA TRP A 76 12.03 -20.55 -17.88
C TRP A 76 10.65 -20.68 -17.25
N GLN A 77 10.31 -19.74 -16.37
CA GLN A 77 8.94 -19.50 -15.91
C GLN A 77 8.35 -18.34 -16.72
N GLY A 78 7.44 -18.69 -17.63
CA GLY A 78 6.92 -17.76 -18.64
C GLY A 78 5.94 -16.70 -18.11
N GLN A 79 5.37 -16.86 -16.92
CA GLN A 79 4.41 -15.87 -16.40
C GLN A 79 5.05 -14.47 -16.32
N MET A 80 4.24 -13.42 -16.44
CA MET A 80 4.72 -12.05 -16.34
C MET A 80 4.01 -11.34 -15.19
N ASP A 81 4.73 -11.10 -14.10
CA ASP A 81 4.17 -10.54 -12.86
C ASP A 81 4.03 -9.01 -12.93
N VAL A 82 2.86 -8.48 -12.56
CA VAL A 82 2.57 -7.04 -12.57
C VAL A 82 3.53 -6.26 -11.68
N GLU A 83 4.01 -6.90 -10.61
CA GLU A 83 4.97 -6.36 -9.66
C GLU A 83 6.27 -5.91 -10.34
N CYS A 84 6.61 -6.49 -11.50
CA CYS A 84 7.76 -6.07 -12.29
C CYS A 84 7.63 -4.63 -12.84
N LEU A 85 6.47 -3.96 -12.72
CA LEU A 85 6.38 -2.51 -12.90
C LEU A 85 7.28 -1.72 -11.94
N TYR A 86 7.72 -2.30 -10.83
CA TYR A 86 8.77 -1.71 -9.99
C TYR A 86 10.10 -1.52 -10.74
N ALA A 87 10.34 -2.27 -11.84
CA ALA A 87 11.52 -2.11 -12.70
C ALA A 87 11.68 -0.69 -13.24
N LEU A 88 10.60 0.08 -13.35
CA LEU A 88 10.64 1.43 -13.90
C LEU A 88 11.56 2.36 -13.09
N ILE A 89 11.53 2.26 -11.76
CA ILE A 89 12.44 3.01 -10.87
C ILE A 89 13.90 2.61 -11.17
N ALA A 90 14.16 1.31 -11.27
CA ALA A 90 15.49 0.77 -11.53
C ALA A 90 16.04 1.21 -12.90
N LEU A 91 15.25 1.03 -13.95
CA LEU A 91 15.65 1.32 -15.33
C LEU A 91 15.82 2.83 -15.55
N LYS A 92 14.93 3.66 -14.99
CA LYS A 92 15.03 5.12 -15.04
C LYS A 92 16.31 5.61 -14.35
N THR A 93 16.64 5.08 -13.18
CA THR A 93 17.90 5.42 -12.49
C THR A 93 19.13 4.96 -13.28
N LEU A 94 19.04 3.82 -13.98
CA LEU A 94 20.10 3.33 -14.86
C LEU A 94 20.29 4.20 -16.11
N CYS A 95 19.25 4.84 -16.64
CA CYS A 95 19.41 5.80 -17.75
C CYS A 95 20.38 6.94 -17.40
N GLU A 96 20.43 7.34 -16.13
CA GLU A 96 21.32 8.39 -15.64
C GLU A 96 22.71 7.83 -15.28
N SER A 97 22.76 6.66 -14.62
CA SER A 97 23.99 6.06 -14.10
C SER A 97 24.77 5.23 -15.14
N ASP A 98 24.13 4.83 -16.23
CA ASP A 98 24.69 4.03 -17.32
C ASP A 98 24.19 4.54 -18.69
N PRO A 99 24.55 5.78 -19.08
CA PRO A 99 24.00 6.43 -20.26
C PRO A 99 24.34 5.70 -21.57
N SER A 100 25.38 4.87 -21.62
CA SER A 100 25.71 4.08 -22.81
C SER A 100 24.69 2.98 -23.13
N ASN A 101 23.86 2.57 -22.16
CA ASN A 101 22.75 1.64 -22.38
C ASN A 101 21.38 2.34 -22.29
N LYS A 102 21.33 3.67 -22.29
CA LYS A 102 20.07 4.43 -22.19
C LYS A 102 19.06 4.04 -23.28
N ASP A 103 19.53 3.93 -24.53
CA ASP A 103 18.72 3.53 -25.69
C ASP A 103 18.19 2.09 -25.60
N LYS A 104 18.67 1.30 -24.63
CA LYS A 104 18.12 -0.01 -24.27
C LYS A 104 17.09 0.09 -23.15
N TYR A 105 17.38 0.85 -22.09
CA TYR A 105 16.50 0.96 -20.92
C TYR A 105 15.19 1.68 -21.22
N GLU A 106 15.22 2.75 -22.02
CA GLU A 106 14.02 3.53 -22.34
C GLU A 106 12.95 2.69 -23.07
N PRO A 107 13.28 1.93 -24.14
CA PRO A 107 12.33 0.99 -24.73
C PRO A 107 11.81 -0.06 -23.75
N MET A 108 12.69 -0.65 -22.92
CA MET A 108 12.27 -1.65 -21.93
C MET A 108 11.19 -1.09 -20.99
N MET A 109 11.34 0.16 -20.53
CA MET A 109 10.35 0.83 -19.69
C MET A 109 9.04 1.11 -20.42
N LEU A 110 9.11 1.60 -21.66
CA LEU A 110 7.93 1.89 -22.48
C LEU A 110 7.11 0.63 -22.73
N ASP A 111 7.77 -0.47 -23.11
CA ASP A 111 7.14 -1.76 -23.37
C ASP A 111 6.52 -2.34 -22.09
N ALA A 112 7.23 -2.28 -20.96
CA ALA A 112 6.71 -2.73 -19.67
C ALA A 112 5.46 -1.95 -19.24
N ILE A 113 5.47 -0.62 -19.33
CA ILE A 113 4.28 0.20 -19.01
C ILE A 113 3.13 -0.11 -19.96
N GLY A 114 3.41 -0.22 -21.26
CA GLY A 114 2.41 -0.53 -22.27
C GLY A 114 1.70 -1.85 -22.00
N PHE A 115 2.46 -2.87 -21.61
CA PHE A 115 1.96 -4.21 -21.33
C PHE A 115 1.24 -4.31 -19.97
N TYR A 116 1.92 -3.95 -18.88
CA TYR A 116 1.41 -4.22 -17.52
C TYR A 116 0.30 -3.27 -17.06
N ARG A 117 0.00 -2.18 -17.79
CA ARG A 117 -1.08 -1.25 -17.41
C ARG A 117 -2.43 -1.95 -17.25
N GLU A 118 -2.75 -2.87 -18.15
CA GLU A 118 -3.99 -3.64 -18.07
C GLU A 118 -4.04 -4.48 -16.78
N GLY A 119 -2.93 -5.16 -16.46
CA GLY A 119 -2.78 -5.93 -15.23
C GLY A 119 -3.01 -5.10 -13.97
N LEU A 120 -2.35 -3.93 -13.88
CA LEU A 120 -2.48 -3.05 -12.71
C LEU A 120 -3.90 -2.47 -12.59
N GLU A 121 -4.49 -2.01 -13.70
CA GLU A 121 -5.84 -1.43 -13.69
C GLU A 121 -6.96 -2.45 -13.50
N GLY A 122 -6.70 -3.72 -13.82
CA GLY A 122 -7.59 -4.85 -13.61
C GLY A 122 -7.38 -5.58 -12.28
N PHE A 123 -6.41 -5.12 -11.48
CA PHE A 123 -6.02 -5.73 -10.20
C PHE A 123 -5.66 -7.21 -10.35
N TYR A 124 -4.77 -7.50 -11.29
CA TYR A 124 -4.20 -8.82 -11.55
C TYR A 124 -2.81 -8.94 -10.97
N VAL A 125 -2.37 -10.17 -10.71
CA VAL A 125 -1.02 -10.46 -10.19
C VAL A 125 -0.06 -10.81 -11.32
N TYR A 126 -0.51 -11.56 -12.32
CA TYR A 126 0.34 -11.96 -13.46
C TYR A 126 -0.45 -12.23 -14.73
N TYR A 127 0.25 -12.23 -15.86
CA TYR A 127 -0.25 -12.73 -17.13
C TYR A 127 0.37 -14.10 -17.45
N ASP A 128 -0.42 -15.02 -17.99
CA ASP A 128 0.03 -16.36 -18.37
C ASP A 128 0.10 -16.53 -19.91
N PRO A 129 1.28 -16.34 -20.53
CA PRO A 129 1.40 -16.29 -21.98
C PRO A 129 1.40 -17.68 -22.65
N PRO A 130 0.82 -17.81 -23.86
CA PRO A 130 1.03 -18.97 -24.72
C PRO A 130 2.52 -19.15 -25.07
N PRO A 131 2.97 -20.35 -25.48
CA PRO A 131 2.14 -21.53 -25.81
C PRO A 131 1.72 -22.38 -24.61
N SER A 132 2.35 -22.21 -23.44
CA SER A 132 2.03 -23.01 -22.25
C SER A 132 0.91 -22.44 -21.39
N GLY A 133 0.74 -21.11 -21.41
CA GLY A 133 -0.31 -20.41 -20.65
C GLY A 133 -1.61 -20.23 -21.42
N ASP A 134 -2.62 -19.69 -20.73
CA ASP A 134 -3.98 -19.56 -21.24
C ASP A 134 -4.31 -18.21 -21.90
N ASN A 135 -3.30 -17.35 -22.05
CA ASN A 135 -3.42 -16.01 -22.63
C ASN A 135 -4.32 -15.06 -21.82
N GLN A 136 -4.35 -15.21 -20.49
CA GLN A 136 -5.15 -14.38 -19.61
C GLN A 136 -4.34 -13.77 -18.47
N TRP A 137 -4.91 -12.70 -17.90
CA TRP A 137 -4.48 -12.13 -16.63
C TRP A 137 -5.14 -12.88 -15.48
N HIS A 138 -4.34 -13.19 -14.46
CA HIS A 138 -4.73 -13.95 -13.30
C HIS A 138 -4.43 -13.19 -12.02
N ARG A 139 -5.27 -13.42 -11.03
CA ARG A 139 -5.06 -13.13 -9.62
C ARG A 139 -4.56 -14.41 -8.94
N THR A 140 -4.79 -14.52 -7.64
CA THR A 140 -4.54 -15.72 -6.86
C THR A 140 -5.82 -16.20 -6.15
N GLY A 141 -5.71 -17.34 -5.47
CA GLY A 141 -6.86 -18.03 -4.86
C GLY A 141 -7.53 -18.98 -5.83
N LEU A 142 -8.39 -19.86 -5.29
CA LEU A 142 -9.08 -20.89 -6.07
C LEU A 142 -10.10 -20.32 -7.06
N ASP A 143 -10.58 -19.11 -6.81
CA ASP A 143 -11.62 -18.42 -7.56
C ASP A 143 -11.09 -17.20 -8.34
N ASP A 144 -9.77 -17.03 -8.42
CA ASP A 144 -9.12 -15.92 -9.12
C ASP A 144 -9.59 -14.52 -8.66
N SER A 145 -9.86 -14.39 -7.35
CA SER A 145 -10.45 -13.19 -6.75
C SER A 145 -9.48 -12.39 -5.87
N THR A 146 -8.35 -12.98 -5.49
CA THR A 146 -7.48 -12.46 -4.42
C THR A 146 -6.15 -11.96 -4.97
N VAL A 147 -5.63 -10.87 -4.44
CA VAL A 147 -4.32 -10.32 -4.82
C VAL A 147 -3.41 -10.24 -3.60
N PHE A 148 -2.09 -10.31 -3.85
CA PHE A 148 -1.08 -9.87 -2.89
C PHE A 148 -0.97 -8.35 -2.96
N ASP A 149 -1.11 -7.68 -1.83
CA ASP A 149 -1.24 -6.23 -1.80
C ASP A 149 0.12 -5.53 -1.94
N ASP A 150 1.19 -6.15 -1.46
CA ASP A 150 2.56 -5.67 -1.70
C ASP A 150 2.92 -5.67 -3.18
N SER A 151 2.55 -6.72 -3.92
CA SER A 151 2.80 -6.84 -5.36
C SER A 151 2.16 -5.68 -6.13
N LEU A 152 0.92 -5.31 -5.76
CA LEU A 152 0.25 -4.15 -6.33
C LEU A 152 0.85 -2.82 -5.84
N ALA A 153 1.27 -2.72 -4.58
CA ALA A 153 1.94 -1.54 -4.06
C ALA A 153 3.28 -1.27 -4.78
N TYR A 154 4.10 -2.30 -5.02
CA TYR A 154 5.34 -2.21 -5.78
C TYR A 154 5.09 -1.80 -7.24
N ALA A 155 4.08 -2.39 -7.89
CA ALA A 155 3.69 -1.97 -9.23
C ALA A 155 3.24 -0.51 -9.26
N LEU A 156 2.42 -0.11 -8.28
CA LEU A 156 1.87 1.23 -8.16
C LEU A 156 2.96 2.30 -7.97
N ILE A 157 3.91 2.07 -7.04
CA ILE A 157 5.01 3.03 -6.82
C ILE A 157 5.94 3.11 -8.04
N GLY A 158 6.15 2.00 -8.76
CA GLY A 158 6.91 1.99 -10.01
C GLY A 158 6.29 2.89 -11.08
N VAL A 159 4.98 2.79 -11.27
CA VAL A 159 4.24 3.66 -12.20
C VAL A 159 4.19 5.10 -11.71
N TYR A 160 4.04 5.33 -10.40
CA TYR A 160 4.03 6.67 -9.82
C TYR A 160 5.38 7.38 -9.98
N ASP A 161 6.51 6.71 -9.73
CA ASP A 161 7.82 7.34 -9.91
C ASP A 161 8.08 7.70 -11.38
N ASN A 162 7.65 6.86 -12.31
CA ASN A 162 7.86 7.10 -13.73
C ASN A 162 6.88 8.14 -14.33
N GLY A 163 5.61 8.13 -13.92
CA GLY A 163 4.53 8.89 -14.56
C GLY A 163 3.76 9.86 -13.65
N GLY A 164 4.14 9.98 -12.38
CA GLY A 164 3.47 10.79 -11.37
C GLY A 164 2.05 10.32 -11.05
N TRP A 165 1.22 11.25 -10.57
CA TRP A 165 -0.19 11.04 -10.20
C TRP A 165 -1.13 10.88 -11.41
N SER A 166 -0.80 9.92 -12.29
CA SER A 166 -1.55 9.62 -13.51
C SER A 166 -2.94 9.01 -13.21
N PRO A 167 -3.88 8.99 -14.18
CA PRO A 167 -5.18 8.33 -14.00
C PRO A 167 -5.09 6.86 -13.59
N THR A 168 -4.09 6.13 -14.11
CA THR A 168 -3.82 4.73 -13.73
C THR A 168 -3.47 4.62 -12.25
N VAL A 169 -2.54 5.47 -11.75
CA VAL A 169 -2.16 5.47 -10.32
C VAL A 169 -3.35 5.87 -9.45
N GLN A 170 -4.09 6.91 -9.83
CA GLN A 170 -5.29 7.35 -9.11
C GLN A 170 -6.33 6.23 -9.00
N LYS A 171 -6.63 5.57 -10.11
CA LYS A 171 -7.61 4.46 -10.16
C LYS A 171 -7.18 3.30 -9.27
N ALA A 172 -5.94 2.85 -9.39
CA ALA A 172 -5.44 1.72 -8.63
C ALA A 172 -5.38 2.02 -7.13
N TYR A 173 -4.78 3.15 -6.74
CA TYR A 173 -4.70 3.58 -5.34
C TYR A 173 -6.09 3.78 -4.73
N ALA A 174 -6.97 4.52 -5.40
CA ALA A 174 -8.30 4.83 -4.87
C ALA A 174 -9.14 3.56 -4.67
N PHE A 175 -9.05 2.59 -5.58
CA PHE A 175 -9.78 1.34 -5.43
C PHE A 175 -9.30 0.52 -4.23
N LEU A 176 -7.98 0.25 -4.14
CA LEU A 176 -7.43 -0.58 -3.06
C LEU A 176 -7.57 0.11 -1.71
N ASN A 177 -7.28 1.41 -1.63
CA ASN A 177 -7.38 2.16 -0.38
C ASN A 177 -8.84 2.38 0.09
N ALA A 178 -9.82 2.23 -0.79
CA ALA A 178 -11.25 2.28 -0.43
C ALA A 178 -11.79 0.95 0.12
N ILE A 179 -11.05 -0.15 -0.01
CA ILE A 179 -11.42 -1.43 0.59
C ILE A 179 -11.27 -1.31 2.10
N SER A 180 -12.40 -1.33 2.81
CA SER A 180 -12.46 -1.09 4.24
C SER A 180 -12.66 -2.40 5.02
N ALA A 181 -12.78 -2.26 6.35
CA ALA A 181 -13.25 -3.32 7.23
C ALA A 181 -14.46 -4.08 6.67
N SER A 182 -14.48 -5.39 6.90
CA SER A 182 -15.58 -6.29 6.56
C SER A 182 -16.19 -6.89 7.83
N THR A 183 -17.32 -7.60 7.71
CA THR A 183 -17.90 -8.32 8.86
C THR A 183 -16.94 -9.36 9.43
N GLN A 184 -16.11 -9.98 8.58
CA GLN A 184 -15.12 -10.98 8.99
C GLN A 184 -13.87 -10.35 9.59
N TYR A 185 -13.45 -9.19 9.07
CA TYR A 185 -12.27 -8.46 9.54
C TYR A 185 -12.62 -7.00 9.90
N PRO A 186 -13.42 -6.80 10.97
CA PRO A 186 -13.92 -5.47 11.34
C PRO A 186 -12.83 -4.51 11.82
N ALA A 187 -11.69 -5.03 12.26
CA ALA A 187 -10.56 -4.23 12.72
C ALA A 187 -9.72 -3.61 11.59
N TYR A 188 -9.83 -4.10 10.35
CA TYR A 188 -8.98 -3.67 9.24
C TYR A 188 -9.13 -2.17 8.94
N ASN A 189 -7.98 -1.47 8.81
CA ASN A 189 -7.93 -0.08 8.40
C ASN A 189 -6.86 0.12 7.31
N PRO A 190 -7.25 0.35 6.04
CA PRO A 190 -6.30 0.50 4.94
C PRO A 190 -5.36 1.70 5.14
N ALA A 191 -5.75 2.70 5.95
CA ALA A 191 -4.93 3.86 6.24
C ALA A 191 -3.70 3.55 7.12
N VAL A 192 -3.69 2.42 7.85
CA VAL A 192 -2.49 1.94 8.56
C VAL A 192 -1.57 1.28 7.53
N CYS A 193 -1.99 0.12 7.05
CA CYS A 193 -1.34 -0.67 6.04
C CYS A 193 -2.43 -1.33 5.20
N TRP A 194 -2.01 -1.77 4.03
CA TRP A 194 -2.78 -2.61 3.14
C TRP A 194 -2.76 -4.07 3.66
N ALA A 195 -3.78 -4.87 3.33
CA ALA A 195 -3.95 -6.21 3.93
C ALA A 195 -2.96 -7.19 3.28
N GLY A 196 -2.59 -8.29 3.95
CA GLY A 196 -1.78 -9.35 3.33
C GLY A 196 -2.38 -9.86 2.01
N TYR A 197 -3.70 -10.00 2.01
CA TYR A 197 -4.50 -10.45 0.89
C TYR A 197 -5.77 -9.62 0.80
N ILE A 198 -6.10 -9.20 -0.42
CA ILE A 198 -7.35 -8.50 -0.72
C ILE A 198 -8.16 -9.31 -1.71
N ASN A 199 -9.43 -9.56 -1.40
CA ASN A 199 -10.40 -10.04 -2.37
C ASN A 199 -10.99 -8.83 -3.11
N VAL A 200 -10.54 -8.61 -4.34
CA VAL A 200 -10.93 -7.43 -5.14
C VAL A 200 -12.35 -7.56 -5.71
N ALA A 201 -12.86 -8.79 -5.85
CA ALA A 201 -14.24 -9.03 -6.29
C ALA A 201 -15.24 -8.69 -5.17
N ALA A 202 -14.97 -9.17 -3.95
CA ALA A 202 -15.77 -8.91 -2.76
C ALA A 202 -15.52 -7.50 -2.15
N ARG A 203 -14.43 -6.83 -2.57
CA ARG A 203 -13.96 -5.56 -2.01
C ARG A 203 -13.78 -5.63 -0.50
N ALA A 204 -13.07 -6.67 -0.06
CA ALA A 204 -12.84 -6.96 1.35
C ALA A 204 -11.42 -7.53 1.58
N PRO A 205 -10.82 -7.31 2.76
CA PRO A 205 -9.64 -8.07 3.17
C PRO A 205 -9.96 -9.57 3.17
N ALA A 206 -9.00 -10.37 2.73
CA ALA A 206 -9.07 -11.84 2.70
C ALA A 206 -8.21 -12.51 3.79
N CYS A 207 -7.63 -11.71 4.69
CA CYS A 207 -6.88 -12.15 5.86
C CYS A 207 -7.08 -11.19 7.05
N ASP A 208 -6.62 -11.59 8.24
CA ASP A 208 -6.73 -10.84 9.49
C ASP A 208 -5.47 -10.02 9.84
N TYR A 209 -4.54 -9.87 8.90
CA TYR A 209 -3.27 -9.17 9.11
C TYR A 209 -2.89 -8.25 7.95
N TYR A 210 -2.11 -7.23 8.30
CA TYR A 210 -1.54 -6.25 7.38
C TYR A 210 -0.30 -6.80 6.68
N ASP A 211 -0.14 -6.44 5.41
CA ASP A 211 1.17 -6.47 4.79
C ASP A 211 1.94 -5.20 5.18
N ASN A 212 2.73 -5.30 6.24
CA ASN A 212 3.39 -4.15 6.86
C ASN A 212 4.27 -3.36 5.88
N VAL A 213 4.84 -4.02 4.86
CA VAL A 213 5.73 -3.39 3.87
C VAL A 213 5.03 -2.30 3.06
N THR A 214 3.72 -2.44 2.87
CA THR A 214 2.90 -1.52 2.06
C THR A 214 2.87 -0.11 2.64
N SER A 215 2.98 0.05 3.96
CA SER A 215 3.06 1.38 4.60
C SER A 215 4.25 2.19 4.08
N GLY A 216 5.41 1.55 3.94
CA GLY A 216 6.62 2.17 3.44
C GLY A 216 6.60 2.38 1.94
N ILE A 217 6.12 1.38 1.18
CA ILE A 217 6.01 1.49 -0.29
C ILE A 217 5.09 2.64 -0.69
N LEU A 218 3.92 2.76 -0.03
CA LEU A 218 2.91 3.77 -0.33
C LEU A 218 3.22 5.13 0.32
N SER A 219 4.27 5.23 1.13
CA SER A 219 4.58 6.40 1.94
C SER A 219 4.63 7.70 1.12
N GLN A 220 5.28 7.66 -0.04
CA GLN A 220 5.40 8.81 -0.93
C GLN A 220 4.04 9.23 -1.51
N ILE A 221 3.27 8.27 -2.02
CA ILE A 221 1.92 8.52 -2.55
C ILE A 221 1.02 9.11 -1.47
N ARG A 222 1.07 8.57 -0.25
CA ARG A 222 0.27 9.05 0.88
C ARG A 222 0.70 10.44 1.33
N ARG A 223 2.00 10.69 1.46
CA ARG A 223 2.52 12.03 1.80
C ARG A 223 2.04 13.08 0.80
N ASP A 224 2.07 12.73 -0.48
CA ASP A 224 1.76 13.67 -1.56
C ASP A 224 0.23 13.83 -1.73
N HIS A 225 -0.57 12.77 -1.59
CA HIS A 225 -1.99 12.76 -1.99
C HIS A 225 -3.01 12.23 -0.96
N ASP A 226 -2.58 11.57 0.11
CA ASP A 226 -3.44 11.07 1.19
C ASP A 226 -2.81 11.31 2.57
N LYS A 227 -2.63 12.60 2.86
CA LYS A 227 -1.88 13.09 4.03
C LYS A 227 -2.47 12.61 5.35
N SER A 228 -3.78 12.37 5.41
CA SER A 228 -4.43 11.87 6.62
C SER A 228 -4.10 10.40 6.89
N ALA A 229 -4.03 9.56 5.85
CA ALA A 229 -3.58 8.18 5.99
C ALA A 229 -2.08 8.12 6.26
N TYR A 230 -1.30 9.00 5.65
CA TYR A 230 0.14 9.13 5.93
C TYR A 230 0.42 9.37 7.41
N GLU A 231 -0.20 10.41 7.98
CA GLU A 231 -0.06 10.76 9.40
C GLU A 231 -0.52 9.61 10.32
N PHE A 232 -1.65 8.99 9.99
CA PHE A 232 -2.21 7.92 10.81
C PHE A 232 -1.36 6.65 10.76
N SER A 233 -0.87 6.26 9.60
CA SER A 233 0.04 5.13 9.41
C SER A 233 1.30 5.28 10.25
N VAL A 234 1.97 6.44 10.14
CA VAL A 234 3.19 6.73 10.90
C VAL A 234 2.94 6.70 12.40
N LYS A 235 1.82 7.26 12.86
CA LYS A 235 1.45 7.25 14.27
C LYS A 235 1.35 5.82 14.82
N ILE A 236 0.51 4.99 14.19
CA ILE A 236 0.30 3.60 14.64
C ILE A 236 1.60 2.79 14.56
N ILE A 237 2.34 2.90 13.47
CA ILE A 237 3.59 2.13 13.29
C ILE A 237 4.66 2.58 14.28
N SER A 238 4.71 3.87 14.64
CA SER A 238 5.67 4.37 15.64
C SER A 238 5.35 3.84 17.04
N GLU A 239 4.08 3.74 17.39
CA GLU A 239 3.60 3.18 18.67
C GLU A 239 3.85 1.66 18.76
N HIS A 240 3.82 0.95 17.64
CA HIS A 240 3.98 -0.50 17.54
C HIS A 240 5.18 -0.94 16.69
N ALA A 241 6.27 -0.18 16.70
CA ALA A 241 7.38 -0.41 15.78
C ALA A 241 8.00 -1.81 15.96
N GLY A 242 7.99 -2.33 17.19
CA GLY A 242 8.50 -3.67 17.50
C GLY A 242 7.72 -4.76 16.77
N GLU A 243 6.39 -4.67 16.76
CA GLU A 243 5.49 -5.62 16.14
C GLU A 243 5.48 -5.50 14.61
N PHE A 244 5.47 -4.27 14.09
CA PHE A 244 5.40 -4.03 12.64
C PHE A 244 6.68 -4.46 11.89
N MET A 245 7.80 -4.68 12.57
CA MET A 245 9.00 -5.28 11.99
C MET A 245 8.84 -6.77 11.63
N PHE A 246 7.83 -7.44 12.19
CA PHE A 246 7.54 -8.85 11.93
C PHE A 246 6.57 -9.03 10.77
N TRP A 247 6.50 -10.25 10.25
CA TRP A 247 5.57 -10.60 9.20
C TRP A 247 4.12 -10.68 9.73
N GLY A 248 3.24 -9.91 9.09
CA GLY A 248 1.81 -9.91 9.33
C GLY A 248 1.40 -9.35 10.68
N ALA A 249 1.32 -8.03 10.87
CA ALA A 249 0.72 -7.47 12.08
C ALA A 249 -0.81 -7.62 11.99
N LYS A 250 -1.43 -8.26 12.98
CA LYS A 250 -2.88 -8.49 12.99
C LYS A 250 -3.64 -7.18 13.04
N HIS A 251 -4.75 -7.11 12.32
CA HIS A 251 -5.62 -5.93 12.28
C HIS A 251 -6.11 -5.50 13.67
N ALA A 252 -6.30 -6.48 14.56
CA ALA A 252 -7.09 -6.37 15.76
C ALA A 252 -6.31 -5.97 17.02
N ASP A 253 -5.00 -6.23 17.03
CA ASP A 253 -4.10 -6.00 18.18
C ASP A 253 -2.63 -5.85 17.78
N TYR A 254 -2.34 -5.77 16.48
CA TYR A 254 -0.99 -5.63 15.93
C TYR A 254 0.00 -6.75 16.26
N SER A 255 -0.43 -7.82 16.96
CA SER A 255 0.43 -8.98 17.20
C SER A 255 0.84 -9.62 15.86
N PHE A 256 2.06 -10.17 15.80
CA PHE A 256 2.55 -10.78 14.57
C PHE A 256 1.91 -12.16 14.31
N VAL A 257 1.66 -12.48 13.04
CA VAL A 257 1.22 -13.82 12.61
C VAL A 257 2.38 -14.80 12.74
N GLU A 258 3.58 -14.38 12.35
CA GLU A 258 4.80 -15.18 12.49
C GLU A 258 5.87 -14.41 13.26
N ASN A 259 6.58 -15.11 14.17
CA ASN A 259 7.73 -14.57 14.88
C ASN A 259 8.98 -14.55 13.97
N LYS A 260 8.85 -13.89 12.82
CA LYS A 260 9.88 -13.76 11.79
C LYS A 260 9.94 -12.33 11.30
N GLN A 261 11.04 -11.66 11.60
CA GLN A 261 11.32 -10.35 11.01
C GLN A 261 11.66 -10.50 9.53
N ALA A 262 11.08 -9.64 8.71
CA ALA A 262 11.35 -9.59 7.28
C ALA A 262 12.18 -8.34 6.98
N MET A 263 13.37 -8.53 6.40
CA MET A 263 14.29 -7.43 6.08
C MET A 263 13.61 -6.36 5.20
N ALA A 264 12.80 -6.79 4.22
CA ALA A 264 12.06 -5.87 3.36
C ALA A 264 11.12 -4.96 4.16
N THR A 265 10.35 -5.54 5.10
CA THR A 265 9.47 -4.80 6.01
C THR A 265 10.25 -3.80 6.85
N VAL A 266 11.34 -4.23 7.48
CA VAL A 266 12.20 -3.36 8.30
C VAL A 266 12.74 -2.19 7.47
N CYS A 267 13.26 -2.46 6.27
CA CYS A 267 13.80 -1.42 5.40
C CYS A 267 12.73 -0.41 4.96
N TRP A 268 11.56 -0.87 4.53
CA TRP A 268 10.49 0.03 4.08
C TRP A 268 9.88 0.86 5.21
N ILE A 269 9.70 0.28 6.40
CA ILE A 269 9.28 1.04 7.59
C ILE A 269 10.36 2.05 8.00
N ALA A 270 11.64 1.67 7.95
CA ALA A 270 12.72 2.61 8.22
C ALA A 270 12.70 3.78 7.23
N GLN A 271 12.47 3.53 5.93
CA GLN A 271 12.31 4.58 4.92
C GLN A 271 11.12 5.50 5.22
N LEU A 272 9.97 4.94 5.62
CA LEU A 272 8.79 5.70 6.05
C LEU A 272 9.14 6.66 7.20
N LEU A 273 9.73 6.13 8.28
CA LEU A 273 10.00 6.88 9.49
C LEU A 273 11.13 7.91 9.31
N LEU A 274 12.19 7.56 8.56
CA LEU A 274 13.29 8.48 8.28
C LEU A 274 12.89 9.64 7.35
N SER A 275 11.91 9.40 6.48
CA SER A 275 11.40 10.40 5.53
C SER A 275 10.15 11.12 6.02
N TYR A 276 9.75 10.89 7.28
CA TYR A 276 8.51 11.44 7.81
C TYR A 276 8.60 12.93 8.11
N GLU A 277 7.68 13.67 7.51
CA GLU A 277 7.38 15.05 7.84
C GLU A 277 5.88 15.19 8.10
N ALA A 278 5.54 15.71 9.28
CA ALA A 278 4.14 15.89 9.67
C ALA A 278 3.39 16.78 8.66
N PRO A 279 2.21 16.36 8.15
CA PRO A 279 1.48 17.13 7.16
C PRO A 279 1.07 18.53 7.65
N VAL A 280 1.59 19.56 6.96
CA VAL A 280 1.23 20.95 7.21
C VAL A 280 0.18 21.39 6.19
N THR A 281 -1.08 21.42 6.62
CA THR A 281 -2.21 21.96 5.87
C THR A 281 -2.86 23.10 6.65
N ARG A 282 -3.71 23.90 5.99
CA ARG A 282 -4.50 24.92 6.70
C ARG A 282 -5.33 24.32 7.83
N PHE A 283 -5.88 23.13 7.61
CA PHE A 283 -6.69 22.45 8.62
C PHE A 283 -5.82 21.94 9.78
N THR A 284 -4.66 21.33 9.53
CA THR A 284 -3.78 20.88 10.62
C THR A 284 -3.22 22.03 11.44
N GLN A 285 -3.00 23.21 10.84
CA GLN A 285 -2.65 24.44 11.58
C GLN A 285 -3.77 24.90 12.53
N ILE A 286 -5.03 24.88 12.07
CA ILE A 286 -6.20 25.18 12.91
C ILE A 286 -6.32 24.13 14.01
N LEU A 287 -6.20 22.85 13.66
CA LEU A 287 -6.29 21.73 14.59
C LEU A 287 -5.22 21.80 15.69
N ASN A 288 -4.00 22.21 15.34
CA ASN A 288 -2.92 22.36 16.31
C ASN A 288 -3.10 23.55 17.25
N SER A 289 -3.77 24.61 16.80
CA SER A 289 -3.99 25.82 17.61
C SER A 289 -5.30 25.84 18.39
N LYS A 290 -6.33 25.12 17.93
CA LYS A 290 -7.70 25.16 18.46
C LYS A 290 -8.32 23.78 18.74
N GLY A 291 -7.67 22.70 18.32
CA GLY A 291 -8.19 21.34 18.49
C GLY A 291 -8.16 20.87 19.93
N GLU A 292 -9.16 20.05 20.27
CA GLU A 292 -9.23 19.28 21.51
C GLU A 292 -8.59 17.90 21.27
N ASN A 293 -7.90 17.36 22.28
CA ASN A 293 -7.43 15.98 22.26
C ASN A 293 -8.57 15.04 22.63
N LEU A 294 -8.78 14.01 21.81
CA LEU A 294 -9.75 12.94 22.00
C LEU A 294 -9.02 11.60 21.95
N THR A 295 -9.63 10.57 22.52
CA THR A 295 -9.13 9.20 22.41
C THR A 295 -10.03 8.40 21.47
N LEU A 296 -9.47 7.98 20.33
CA LEU A 296 -10.12 7.08 19.38
C LEU A 296 -9.94 5.64 19.86
N HIS A 297 -11.02 4.88 19.85
CA HIS A 297 -11.06 3.46 20.09
C HIS A 297 -11.57 2.79 18.80
N PRO A 298 -10.65 2.28 17.95
CA PRO A 298 -11.03 1.64 16.69
C PRO A 298 -11.91 0.43 16.97
N ILE A 299 -12.96 0.21 16.18
CA ILE A 299 -13.75 -1.01 16.29
C ILE A 299 -12.87 -2.24 16.00
N LYS A 300 -12.96 -3.25 16.87
CA LYS A 300 -12.25 -4.53 16.76
C LYS A 300 -13.19 -5.67 16.37
N GLU A 301 -14.40 -5.71 16.93
CA GLU A 301 -15.44 -6.70 16.64
C GLU A 301 -16.81 -6.02 16.62
N ALA A 302 -17.65 -6.39 15.65
CA ALA A 302 -19.02 -5.93 15.52
C ALA A 302 -19.99 -7.10 15.70
N GLY A 303 -20.74 -7.12 16.80
CA GLY A 303 -21.68 -8.20 17.14
C GLY A 303 -22.66 -7.76 18.24
N GLU A 304 -23.18 -8.71 19.03
CA GLU A 304 -24.07 -8.40 20.16
C GLU A 304 -23.39 -7.52 21.23
N ARG A 305 -22.07 -7.64 21.37
CA ARG A 305 -21.22 -6.72 22.14
C ARG A 305 -20.13 -6.19 21.22
N THR A 306 -20.11 -4.88 21.04
CA THR A 306 -19.05 -4.23 20.25
C THR A 306 -17.77 -4.18 21.08
N ALA A 307 -16.69 -4.74 20.55
CA ALA A 307 -15.37 -4.64 21.16
C ALA A 307 -14.53 -3.59 20.44
N TYR A 308 -13.71 -2.87 21.19
CA TYR A 308 -12.83 -1.85 20.67
C TYR A 308 -11.37 -2.21 20.90
N GLY A 309 -10.51 -1.82 19.96
CA GLY A 309 -9.07 -1.98 20.02
C GLY A 309 -8.40 -0.95 20.93
N GLU A 310 -7.07 -0.94 20.83
CA GLU A 310 -6.20 -0.04 21.59
C GLU A 310 -6.53 1.44 21.33
N PRO A 311 -6.53 2.30 22.37
CA PRO A 311 -6.76 3.73 22.21
C PRO A 311 -5.67 4.41 21.38
N VAL A 312 -6.09 5.32 20.50
CA VAL A 312 -5.23 6.16 19.66
C VAL A 312 -5.58 7.62 19.91
N ASP A 313 -4.60 8.45 20.27
CA ASP A 313 -4.86 9.88 20.46
C ASP A 313 -5.14 10.58 19.12
N VAL A 314 -6.20 11.37 19.06
CA VAL A 314 -6.54 12.16 17.87
C VAL A 314 -6.92 13.59 18.27
N LYS A 315 -6.67 14.56 17.40
CA LYS A 315 -7.18 15.93 17.59
C LYS A 315 -8.44 16.15 16.78
N ALA A 316 -9.37 16.92 17.34
CA ALA A 316 -10.60 17.33 16.65
C ALA A 316 -10.99 18.78 16.98
N ILE A 317 -11.65 19.45 16.05
CA ILE A 317 -12.53 20.58 16.39
C ILE A 317 -13.89 19.99 16.77
N VAL A 318 -14.30 20.17 18.02
CA VAL A 318 -15.55 19.64 18.55
C VAL A 318 -16.63 20.71 18.55
N LEU A 319 -17.76 20.41 17.94
CA LEU A 319 -18.94 21.27 17.91
C LEU A 319 -20.14 20.50 18.47
N PRO A 320 -21.06 21.17 19.20
CA PRO A 320 -22.38 20.62 19.44
C PRO A 320 -23.06 20.34 18.11
N ALA A 321 -23.70 19.17 17.97
CA ALA A 321 -24.42 18.87 16.76
C ALA A 321 -25.71 19.71 16.67
N LYS A 322 -26.01 20.21 15.48
CA LYS A 322 -27.24 21.00 15.22
C LYS A 322 -28.42 20.07 15.00
N THR A 323 -29.59 20.47 15.48
CA THR A 323 -30.83 19.66 15.37
C THR A 323 -31.21 19.34 13.92
N GLU A 324 -30.86 20.22 12.98
CA GLU A 324 -31.11 20.05 11.53
C GLU A 324 -30.19 19.00 10.87
N GLU A 325 -29.10 18.61 11.52
CA GLU A 325 -28.07 17.71 10.98
C GLU A 325 -28.17 16.27 11.54
N LEU A 326 -29.19 15.99 12.36
CA LEU A 326 -29.29 14.76 13.13
C LEU A 326 -30.63 14.05 12.92
N LEU A 327 -30.58 12.73 12.79
CA LEU A 327 -31.74 11.87 12.96
C LEU A 327 -31.79 11.46 14.43
N LEU A 328 -32.67 12.09 15.22
CA LEU A 328 -32.79 11.81 16.65
C LEU A 328 -33.38 10.42 16.87
N GLU A 329 -32.67 9.59 17.61
CA GLU A 329 -33.13 8.25 17.99
C GLU A 329 -33.93 8.30 19.31
N PRO A 330 -34.91 7.39 19.51
CA PRO A 330 -35.64 7.31 20.77
C PRO A 330 -34.70 7.15 21.97
N GLY A 331 -34.87 7.99 22.99
CA GLY A 331 -34.05 7.98 24.20
C GLY A 331 -32.83 8.90 24.17
N TYR A 332 -32.52 9.52 23.02
CA TYR A 332 -31.43 10.50 22.89
C TYR A 332 -31.97 11.92 22.74
N VAL A 333 -31.23 12.89 23.31
CA VAL A 333 -31.50 14.32 23.12
C VAL A 333 -30.40 14.97 22.29
N THR A 334 -30.64 16.16 21.75
CA THR A 334 -29.65 16.87 20.91
C THR A 334 -28.29 17.06 21.60
N GLY A 335 -28.28 17.20 22.94
CA GLY A 335 -27.05 17.31 23.74
C GLY A 335 -26.18 16.05 23.75
N ASP A 336 -26.70 14.90 23.32
CA ASP A 336 -25.95 13.65 23.23
C ASP A 336 -25.18 13.50 21.93
N TYR A 337 -25.29 14.47 21.01
CA TYR A 337 -24.65 14.40 19.71
C TYR A 337 -23.54 15.44 19.55
N LEU A 338 -22.44 15.00 18.94
CA LEU A 338 -21.29 15.86 18.61
C LEU A 338 -21.02 15.82 17.12
N SER A 339 -20.55 16.95 16.60
CA SER A 339 -19.89 17.00 15.30
C SER A 339 -18.39 17.24 15.50
N LEU A 340 -17.57 16.35 14.96
CA LEU A 340 -16.12 16.44 15.01
C LEU A 340 -15.59 16.81 13.62
N HIS A 341 -14.62 17.70 13.55
CA HIS A 341 -13.80 17.90 12.36
C HIS A 341 -12.40 17.38 12.66
N VAL A 342 -11.94 16.40 11.89
CA VAL A 342 -10.76 15.57 12.22
C VAL A 342 -9.84 15.40 11.02
N PHE A 343 -8.54 15.30 11.29
CA PHE A 343 -7.50 14.95 10.32
C PHE A 343 -7.01 13.52 10.55
N ALA A 344 -7.94 12.58 10.56
CA ALA A 344 -7.65 11.17 10.76
C ALA A 344 -8.68 10.30 10.00
N PRO A 345 -8.32 9.07 9.61
CA PRO A 345 -9.18 8.13 8.89
C PRO A 345 -10.12 7.39 9.85
N LEU A 346 -11.01 8.13 10.52
CA LEU A 346 -12.01 7.53 11.41
C LEU A 346 -13.08 6.77 10.62
N ARG A 347 -13.60 5.69 11.20
CA ARG A 347 -14.59 4.79 10.57
C ARG A 347 -15.92 4.85 11.30
N ARG A 348 -16.98 4.45 10.60
CA ARG A 348 -18.29 4.23 11.21
C ARG A 348 -18.18 3.16 12.30
N ARG A 349 -18.86 3.37 13.44
CA ARG A 349 -18.83 2.54 14.65
C ARG A 349 -17.52 2.55 15.43
N ASP A 350 -16.50 3.29 15.00
CA ASP A 350 -15.41 3.60 15.93
C ASP A 350 -15.99 4.39 17.11
N LYS A 351 -15.36 4.25 18.28
CA LYS A 351 -15.74 4.99 19.49
C LYS A 351 -14.74 6.09 19.75
N VAL A 352 -15.21 7.26 20.16
CA VAL A 352 -14.38 8.38 20.57
C VAL A 352 -14.72 8.75 22.00
N ARG A 353 -13.70 8.88 22.84
CA ARG A 353 -13.83 9.34 24.22
C ARG A 353 -13.44 10.81 24.32
N ARG A 354 -14.32 11.61 24.92
CA ARG A 354 -14.13 13.03 25.22
C ARG A 354 -14.49 13.30 26.66
N ASN A 355 -13.55 13.78 27.46
CA ASN A 355 -13.79 14.15 28.87
C ASN A 355 -14.45 13.03 29.70
N GLY A 356 -14.05 11.77 29.47
CA GLY A 356 -14.61 10.60 30.16
C GLY A 356 -15.90 10.05 29.55
N GLU A 357 -16.52 10.75 28.61
CA GLU A 357 -17.75 10.34 27.93
C GLU A 357 -17.44 9.64 26.60
N ASP A 358 -18.08 8.50 26.36
CA ASP A 358 -17.92 7.70 25.16
C ASP A 358 -18.98 8.06 24.12
N TYR A 359 -18.57 8.18 22.85
CA TYR A 359 -19.43 8.47 21.71
C TYR A 359 -19.15 7.47 20.58
N GLU A 360 -20.20 6.95 19.95
CA GLU A 360 -20.10 6.14 18.74
C GLU A 360 -20.19 7.01 17.49
N ILE A 361 -19.35 6.72 16.50
CA ILE A 361 -19.38 7.39 15.20
C ILE A 361 -20.50 6.83 14.31
N LEU A 362 -21.44 7.69 13.96
CA LEU A 362 -22.60 7.35 13.13
C LEU A 362 -22.30 7.51 11.64
N SER A 363 -21.61 8.57 11.27
CA SER A 363 -21.26 8.88 9.88
C SER A 363 -19.93 9.61 9.78
N VAL A 364 -19.28 9.45 8.64
CA VAL A 364 -18.01 10.08 8.28
C VAL A 364 -18.19 10.67 6.89
N GLN A 365 -17.96 11.97 6.76
CA GLN A 365 -18.03 12.70 5.50
C GLN A 365 -16.67 13.31 5.20
N GLU A 366 -16.13 13.01 4.03
CA GLU A 366 -14.87 13.59 3.58
C GLU A 366 -15.08 14.95 2.92
N PHE A 367 -14.25 15.92 3.30
CA PHE A 367 -14.19 17.23 2.65
C PHE A 367 -12.92 17.29 1.83
N THR A 368 -13.08 17.38 0.51
CA THR A 368 -11.96 17.41 -0.42
C THR A 368 -11.64 18.84 -0.85
N PHE A 369 -10.35 19.11 -1.03
CA PHE A 369 -9.84 20.36 -1.59
C PHE A 369 -8.76 20.01 -2.61
N LYS A 370 -8.92 20.49 -3.85
CA LYS A 370 -8.00 20.18 -4.97
C LYS A 370 -7.77 18.67 -5.20
N GLY A 371 -8.80 17.85 -4.99
CA GLY A 371 -8.73 16.40 -5.21
C GLY A 371 -8.13 15.60 -4.06
N GLU A 372 -7.77 16.24 -2.94
CA GLU A 372 -7.24 15.56 -1.75
C GLU A 372 -8.20 15.76 -0.56
N THR A 373 -8.29 14.77 0.32
CA THR A 373 -9.08 14.88 1.56
C THR A 373 -8.41 15.85 2.52
N ALA A 374 -9.06 17.01 2.73
CA ALA A 374 -8.56 18.07 3.60
C ALA A 374 -8.84 17.78 5.08
N PHE A 375 -10.04 17.27 5.39
CA PHE A 375 -10.47 16.81 6.70
C PHE A 375 -11.73 15.95 6.57
N ARG A 376 -12.15 15.33 7.66
CA ARG A 376 -13.43 14.62 7.76
C ARG A 376 -14.35 15.30 8.76
N LYS A 377 -15.62 15.44 8.43
CA LYS A 377 -16.69 15.75 9.39
C LYS A 377 -17.28 14.43 9.86
N VAL A 378 -17.36 14.27 11.16
CA VAL A 378 -17.86 13.06 11.81
C VAL A 378 -19.04 13.43 12.68
N ALA A 379 -20.13 12.67 12.58
CA ALA A 379 -21.26 12.80 13.50
C ALA A 379 -21.19 11.66 14.52
N CYS A 380 -21.27 12.01 15.80
CA CYS A 380 -21.17 11.06 16.90
C CYS A 380 -22.41 11.14 17.79
N ARG A 381 -22.79 10.01 18.39
CA ARG A 381 -23.84 9.90 19.41
C ARG A 381 -23.23 9.35 20.69
N ARG A 382 -23.57 9.93 21.84
CA ARG A 382 -23.13 9.46 23.15
C ARG A 382 -23.53 8.01 23.33
N LEU A 383 -22.68 7.21 23.94
CA LEU A 383 -23.02 5.87 24.40
C LEU A 383 -23.54 6.01 25.83
N ILE A 384 -24.85 5.86 26.00
CA ILE A 384 -25.46 5.81 27.33
C ILE A 384 -25.14 4.42 27.88
N THR A 385 -24.21 4.34 28.82
CA THR A 385 -24.00 3.13 29.62
C THR A 385 -25.31 2.77 30.31
N GLN A 386 -25.84 1.58 30.05
CA GLN A 386 -26.88 0.97 30.88
C GLN A 386 -26.30 0.55 32.22
#